data_AF-A0A434SPE4-F1
#
_entry.id   AF-A0A434SPE4-F1
#
_cell.length_a   1.000
_cell.length_b   1.000
_cell.length_c   1.000
_cell.angle_alpha   90.00
_cell.angle_beta   90.00
_cell.angle_gamma   90.00
#
_symmetry.space_group_name_H-M   'P 1'
#
loop_
_entity.id
_entity.type
_entity.pdbx_description
1 polymer ?
#
loop_
_entity_poly.entity_id
_entity_poly.type
_entity_poly.pdbx_seq_one_letter_code
_entity_poly.pdbx_strand_id
1 'polypeptide(L)'
;AGQCVGLGSLFKVHFTSHPVTDYRSVYPGQAERRKLDAFHKGLLGRGVLSASYGLFALSTPMTEADARAILQAIDETLGEIARQS
;
A
#
# COMPACT_ATOMS: atom_id res chain seq x y z
N ALA A 1 -8.72 -3.08 9.02
CA ALA A 1 -7.73 -4.17 9.01
C ALA A 1 -6.88 -4.08 7.76
N GLY A 2 -5.61 -4.45 7.84
CA GLY A 2 -4.69 -4.52 6.71
C GLY A 2 -3.41 -5.25 7.11
N GLN A 3 -2.70 -5.77 6.12
CA GLN A 3 -1.43 -6.47 6.29
C GLN A 3 -0.42 -5.93 5.27
N CYS A 4 0.85 -5.86 5.65
CA CYS A 4 1.97 -5.59 4.76
C CYS A 4 2.85 -6.83 4.73
N VAL A 5 3.07 -7.40 3.54
CA VAL A 5 3.94 -8.57 3.34
C VAL A 5 5.01 -8.25 2.31
N GLY A 6 6.21 -8.80 2.48
CA GLY A 6 7.32 -8.49 1.59
C GLY A 6 8.55 -9.34 1.86
N LEU A 7 9.49 -9.30 0.92
CA LEU A 7 10.81 -9.91 1.04
C LEU A 7 11.82 -9.04 0.31
N GLY A 8 12.93 -8.69 0.98
CA GLY A 8 13.97 -7.83 0.40
C GLY A 8 13.43 -6.46 0.00
N SER A 9 13.59 -6.08 -1.27
CA SER A 9 13.18 -4.78 -1.80
C SER A 9 11.72 -4.70 -2.25
N LEU A 10 10.94 -5.78 -2.08
CA LEU A 10 9.53 -5.84 -2.47
C LEU A 10 8.63 -5.90 -1.24
N PHE A 11 7.60 -5.07 -1.23
CA PHE A 11 6.52 -5.19 -0.25
C PHE A 11 5.17 -4.82 -0.86
N LYS A 12 4.10 -5.40 -0.33
CA LYS A 12 2.73 -5.19 -0.79
C LYS A 12 1.80 -4.94 0.38
N VAL A 13 0.96 -3.93 0.25
CA VAL A 13 -0.12 -3.61 1.17
C VAL A 13 -1.40 -4.34 0.73
N HIS A 14 -2.02 -5.06 1.67
CA HIS A 14 -3.28 -5.76 1.49
C HIS A 14 -4.33 -5.21 2.47
N PHE A 15 -5.48 -4.77 1.97
CA PHE A 15 -6.61 -4.33 2.80
C PHE A 15 -7.48 -5.52 3.22
N THR A 16 -6.91 -6.50 3.90
CA THR A 16 -7.61 -7.71 4.36
C THR A 16 -7.27 -8.02 5.82
N SER A 17 -8.20 -8.66 6.52
CA SER A 17 -7.97 -9.27 7.83
C SER A 17 -7.57 -10.75 7.73
N HIS A 18 -7.70 -11.36 6.56
CA HIS A 18 -7.30 -12.74 6.34
C HIS A 18 -5.77 -12.86 6.26
N PRO A 19 -5.18 -13.93 6.82
CA PRO A 19 -3.75 -14.21 6.63
C PRO A 19 -3.38 -14.29 5.14
N VAL A 20 -2.33 -13.59 4.74
CA VAL A 20 -1.81 -13.63 3.37
C VAL A 20 -0.90 -14.85 3.18
N THR A 21 -1.49 -16.01 2.90
CA THR A 21 -0.77 -17.29 2.72
C THR A 21 -0.78 -17.82 1.29
N ASP A 22 -1.77 -17.42 0.50
CA ASP A 22 -1.92 -17.81 -0.89
C ASP A 22 -2.64 -16.71 -1.68
N TYR A 23 -2.60 -16.80 -3.01
CA TYR A 23 -3.20 -15.77 -3.87
C TYR A 23 -4.73 -15.69 -3.76
N ARG A 24 -5.42 -16.85 -3.65
CA ARG A 24 -6.88 -16.91 -3.72
C ARG A 24 -7.52 -16.34 -2.47
N SER A 25 -6.92 -16.59 -1.31
CA SER A 25 -7.41 -16.08 -0.02
C SER A 25 -7.32 -14.56 0.12
N VAL A 26 -6.52 -13.90 -0.72
CA VAL A 26 -6.29 -12.44 -0.65
C VAL A 26 -6.71 -11.68 -1.90
N TYR A 27 -7.48 -12.32 -2.77
CA TYR A 27 -8.06 -11.65 -3.93
C TYR A 27 -9.03 -10.56 -3.47
N PRO A 28 -8.84 -9.29 -3.88
CA PRO A 28 -9.61 -8.19 -3.32
C PRO A 28 -11.04 -8.17 -3.87
N GLY A 29 -12.00 -8.14 -2.96
CA GLY A 29 -13.41 -7.87 -3.24
C GLY A 29 -13.66 -6.40 -3.58
N GLN A 30 -14.92 -6.02 -3.73
CA GLN A 30 -15.27 -4.66 -4.17
C GLN A 30 -14.83 -3.60 -3.16
N ALA A 31 -15.00 -3.85 -1.86
CA ALA A 31 -14.62 -2.90 -0.80
C ALA A 31 -13.10 -2.72 -0.73
N GLU A 32 -12.34 -3.83 -0.81
CA GLU A 32 -10.88 -3.81 -0.80
C GLU A 32 -10.31 -3.10 -2.03
N ARG A 33 -10.93 -3.29 -3.20
CA ARG A 33 -10.57 -2.55 -4.42
C ARG A 33 -10.77 -1.06 -4.29
N ARG A 34 -11.87 -0.61 -3.67
CA ARG A 34 -12.10 0.83 -3.42
C ARG A 34 -11.02 1.40 -2.51
N LYS A 35 -10.61 0.66 -1.48
CA LYS A 35 -9.50 1.06 -0.59
C LYS A 35 -8.16 1.09 -1.31
N LEU A 36 -7.86 0.11 -2.16
CA LEU A 36 -6.65 0.10 -2.99
C LEU A 36 -6.60 1.29 -3.97
N ASP A 37 -7.73 1.61 -4.62
CA ASP A 37 -7.84 2.76 -5.52
C ASP A 37 -7.64 4.08 -4.76
N ALA A 38 -8.29 4.25 -3.61
CA ALA A 38 -8.11 5.42 -2.75
C ALA A 38 -6.66 5.54 -2.28
N PHE A 39 -6.04 4.42 -1.89
CA PHE A 39 -4.65 4.36 -1.46
C PHE A 39 -3.69 4.76 -2.59
N HIS A 40 -3.85 4.18 -3.77
CA HIS A 40 -3.03 4.52 -4.94
C HIS A 40 -3.14 6.00 -5.31
N LYS A 41 -4.36 6.55 -5.35
CA LYS A 41 -4.60 7.97 -5.65
C LYS A 41 -4.04 8.90 -4.58
N GLY A 42 -4.20 8.55 -3.30
CA GLY A 42 -3.68 9.34 -2.18
C GLY A 42 -2.15 9.40 -2.17
N LEU A 43 -1.48 8.30 -2.54
CA LEU A 43 -0.02 8.27 -2.71
C LEU A 43 0.43 9.11 -3.91
N LEU A 44 -0.26 8.99 -5.05
CA LEU A 44 0.02 9.80 -6.24
C LEU A 44 -0.07 11.30 -5.93
N GLY A 45 -1.10 11.72 -5.18
CA GLY A 45 -1.26 13.10 -4.73
C GLY A 45 -0.13 13.62 -3.82
N ARG A 46 0.66 12.70 -3.24
CA ARG A 46 1.80 12.97 -2.36
C ARG A 46 3.15 12.73 -3.03
N GLY A 47 3.16 12.56 -4.36
CA GLY A 47 4.38 12.34 -5.14
C GLY A 47 4.95 10.93 -5.07
N VAL A 48 4.18 9.95 -4.55
CA VAL A 48 4.61 8.55 -4.46
C VAL A 48 3.85 7.72 -5.49
N LEU A 49 4.58 7.22 -6.50
CA LEU A 49 4.04 6.29 -7.48
C LEU A 49 4.22 4.85 -7.00
N SER A 50 3.11 4.17 -6.71
CA SER A 50 3.06 2.73 -6.44
C SER A 50 2.30 1.99 -7.55
N ALA A 51 2.43 0.67 -7.62
CA ALA A 51 1.49 -0.11 -8.41
C ALA A 51 0.07 0.04 -7.83
N SER A 52 -0.95 0.14 -8.69
CA SER A 52 -2.35 0.39 -8.27
C SER A 52 -2.94 -0.70 -7.38
N TYR A 53 -2.32 -1.89 -7.36
CA TYR A 53 -2.70 -3.00 -6.49
C TYR A 53 -1.90 -3.07 -5.17
N GLY A 54 -1.22 -1.98 -4.80
CA GLY A 54 -0.57 -1.81 -3.50
C GLY A 54 0.85 -2.40 -3.39
N LEU A 55 1.46 -2.82 -4.51
CA LEU A 55 2.86 -3.28 -4.53
C LEU A 55 3.83 -2.11 -4.69
N PHE A 56 4.92 -2.22 -3.95
CA PHE A 56 6.09 -1.37 -4.03
C PHE A 56 7.32 -2.20 -4.35
N ALA A 57 8.20 -1.61 -5.15
CA ALA A 57 9.52 -2.13 -5.44
C ALA A 57 10.54 -1.03 -5.20
N LEU A 58 11.39 -1.20 -4.20
CA LEU A 58 12.47 -0.28 -3.90
C LEU A 58 13.59 -0.44 -4.92
N SER A 59 14.24 0.66 -5.27
CA SER A 59 15.33 0.69 -6.24
C SER A 59 16.66 1.05 -5.58
N THR A 60 17.77 0.62 -6.18
CA THR A 60 19.12 0.85 -5.66
C THR A 60 19.50 2.33 -5.44
N PRO A 61 19.03 3.32 -6.22
CA PRO A 61 19.35 4.73 -5.95
C PRO A 61 18.51 5.35 -4.82
N MET A 62 17.48 4.66 -4.31
CA MET A 62 16.67 5.19 -3.22
C MET A 62 17.50 5.33 -1.93
N THR A 63 17.31 6.45 -1.27
CA THR A 63 17.92 6.78 0.01
C THR A 63 16.95 6.50 1.15
N GLU A 64 17.45 6.61 2.38
CA GLU A 64 16.63 6.55 3.57
C GLU A 64 15.62 7.72 3.64
N ALA A 65 15.93 8.86 3.02
CA ALA A 65 15.01 9.98 2.91
C ALA A 65 13.82 9.64 2.00
N ASP A 66 14.05 8.94 0.89
CA ASP A 66 12.98 8.46 0.02
C ASP A 66 12.10 7.45 0.75
N ALA A 67 12.70 6.53 1.50
CA ALA A 67 11.97 5.57 2.32
C ALA A 67 11.08 6.27 3.38
N ARG A 68 11.61 7.30 4.06
CA ARG A 68 10.84 8.13 5.00
C ARG A 68 9.69 8.87 4.32
N ALA A 69 9.92 9.44 3.14
CA ALA A 69 8.89 10.13 2.38
C ALA A 69 7.76 9.17 1.95
N ILE A 70 8.10 7.97 1.51
CA ILE A 70 7.13 6.91 1.18
C ILE A 70 6.33 6.52 2.42
N LEU A 71 6.98 6.28 3.56
CA LEU A 71 6.31 5.93 4.81
C LEU A 71 5.35 7.03 5.27
N GLN A 72 5.78 8.30 5.24
CA GLN A 72 4.92 9.42 5.58
C GLN A 72 3.71 9.50 4.66
N ALA A 73 3.91 9.33 3.35
CA ALA A 73 2.80 9.36 2.39
C ALA A 73 1.80 8.21 2.62
N ILE A 74 2.29 7.03 2.98
CA ILE A 74 1.46 5.88 3.36
C ILE A 74 0.64 6.21 4.61
N ASP A 75 1.27 6.71 5.67
CA ASP A 75 0.59 7.02 6.94
C ASP A 75 -0.51 8.06 6.77
N GLU A 76 -0.21 9.16 6.08
CA GLU A 76 -1.20 10.20 5.80
C GLU A 76 -2.37 9.69 4.96
N THR A 77 -2.08 8.91 3.91
CA THR A 77 -3.11 8.35 3.04
C THR A 77 -3.98 7.33 3.78
N LEU A 78 -3.39 6.46 4.61
CA LEU A 78 -4.15 5.52 5.43
C LEU A 78 -5.01 6.25 6.47
N GLY A 79 -4.50 7.33 7.06
CA GLY A 79 -5.26 8.21 7.95
C GLY A 79 -6.48 8.84 7.27
N GLU A 80 -6.35 9.26 6.02
CA GLU A 80 -7.49 9.76 5.22
C GLU A 80 -8.53 8.68 4.94
N ILE A 81 -8.10 7.49 4.49
CA ILE A 81 -8.99 6.36 4.21
C ILE A 81 -9.75 5.94 5.47
N ALA A 82 -9.07 5.94 6.63
CA ALA A 82 -9.68 5.57 7.90
C ALA A 82 -10.76 6.56 8.36
N ARG A 83 -10.62 7.86 8.05
CA ARG A 83 -11.64 8.88 8.36
C ARG A 83 -12.88 8.81 7.46
N GLN A 84 -12.77 8.17 6.30
CA GLN A 84 -13.83 8.05 5.29
C GLN A 84 -14.57 6.71 5.34
N SER A 85 -14.09 5.76 6.14
CA SER A 85 -14.65 4.41 6.31
C SER A 85 -15.58 4.32 7.52
#